data_AF-A0A4D7BHT9-F1
#
_entry.id   AF-A0A4D7BHT9-F1
#
_cell.length_a   1.000
_cell.length_b   1.000
_cell.length_c   1.000
_cell.angle_alpha   90.00
_cell.angle_beta   90.00
_cell.angle_gamma   90.00
#
_symmetry.space_group_name_H-M   'P 1'
#
loop_
_entity.id
_entity.type
_entity.pdbx_description
1 polymer ?
#
loop_
_entity_poly.entity_id
_entity_poly.type
_entity_poly.pdbx_seq_one_letter_code
_entity_poly.pdbx_strand_id
1 'polypeptide(L)' 'MRTVAVSAPVPATARQPCVPAPVPDRELSAREVTSLWGRDRITIRVCDTRRLLAVDAADTAASPLADRP' A
#
# COMPACT_ATOMS: atom_id res chain seq x y z
N MET A 1 -17.24 6.12 33.21
CA MET A 1 -17.13 5.39 31.93
C MET A 1 -15.68 5.43 31.47
N ARG A 2 -15.11 4.30 31.03
CA ARG A 2 -13.74 4.21 30.52
C ARG A 2 -13.78 3.70 29.07
N THR A 3 -13.10 4.38 28.18
CA THR A 3 -12.92 3.93 26.79
C THR A 3 -11.67 3.07 26.70
N VAL A 4 -11.76 1.96 25.99
CA VAL A 4 -10.63 1.08 25.66
C VAL A 4 -10.43 1.04 24.15
N ALA A 5 -9.20 1.23 23.71
CA ALA A 5 -8.83 1.08 22.30
C ALA A 5 -8.68 -0.42 21.99
N VAL A 6 -9.35 -0.88 20.94
CA VAL A 6 -9.22 -2.25 20.42
C VAL A 6 -8.41 -2.17 19.14
N SER A 7 -7.32 -2.93 19.05
CA SER A 7 -6.56 -3.06 17.81
C SER A 7 -7.23 -4.09 16.90
N ALA A 8 -7.54 -3.68 15.67
CA ALA A 8 -8.03 -4.59 14.65
C ALA A 8 -6.84 -5.16 13.85
N PRO A 9 -6.82 -6.46 13.56
CA PRO A 9 -5.75 -7.06 12.76
C PRO A 9 -5.75 -6.50 11.33
N VAL A 10 -4.56 -6.27 10.78
CA VAL A 10 -4.41 -5.82 9.39
C VAL A 10 -4.87 -6.93 8.43
N PRO A 11 -5.82 -6.66 7.51
CA PRO A 11 -6.32 -7.67 6.60
C PRO A 11 -5.24 -8.09 5.59
N ALA A 12 -5.26 -9.35 5.16
CA ALA A 12 -4.30 -9.88 4.18
C ALA A 12 -4.30 -9.12 2.84
N THR A 13 -5.45 -8.58 2.43
CA THR A 13 -5.59 -7.75 1.22
C THR A 13 -4.75 -6.47 1.29
N ALA A 14 -4.57 -5.87 2.48
CA ALA A 14 -3.71 -4.69 2.64
C ALA A 14 -2.21 -5.00 2.48
N ARG A 15 -1.84 -6.28 2.53
CA ARG A 15 -0.46 -6.74 2.33
C ARG A 15 -0.16 -7.06 0.86
N GLN A 16 -1.15 -7.04 -0.02
CA GLN A 16 -0.96 -7.29 -1.44
C GLN A 16 -0.13 -6.18 -2.09
N PRO A 17 0.84 -6.50 -2.96
CA PRO A 17 1.64 -5.50 -3.67
C PRO A 17 0.79 -4.57 -4.53
N CYS A 18 1.27 -3.34 -4.74
CA CYS A 18 0.65 -2.44 -5.70
C CYS A 18 0.87 -2.93 -7.13
N VAL A 19 -0.14 -2.76 -7.98
CA VAL A 19 -0.12 -3.19 -9.38
C VAL A 19 -0.07 -1.99 -10.33
N PRO A 20 0.50 -2.14 -11.54
CA PRO A 20 0.42 -1.12 -12.59
C PRO A 20 -1.01 -0.73 -12.93
N ALA A 21 -1.16 0.46 -13.50
CA ALA A 21 -2.42 0.86 -14.11
C ALA A 21 -2.73 -0.03 -15.32
N PRO A 22 -4.01 -0.24 -15.66
CA PRO A 22 -4.39 -0.98 -16.86
C PRO A 22 -3.84 -0.31 -18.12
N VAL A 23 -3.26 -1.10 -19.02
CA VAL A 23 -2.84 -0.63 -20.34
C VAL A 23 -4.09 -0.47 -21.20
N PRO A 24 -4.23 0.63 -21.96
CA PRO A 24 -5.34 0.79 -22.89
C PRO A 24 -5.38 -0.33 -23.93
N ASP A 25 -6.59 -0.79 -24.29
CA ASP A 25 -6.80 -1.78 -25.35
C ASP A 25 -6.76 -1.10 -26.73
N ARG A 26 -5.60 -0.52 -27.03
CA ARG A 26 -5.25 0.08 -28.33
C ARG A 26 -3.73 0.14 -28.48
N GLU A 27 -3.28 0.32 -29.70
CA GLU A 27 -1.87 0.59 -29.94
C GLU A 27 -1.44 1.92 -29.30
N LEU A 28 -0.24 1.90 -28.71
CA LEU A 28 0.40 3.05 -28.12
C LEU A 28 1.55 3.49 -29.01
N SER A 29 1.64 4.78 -29.29
CA SER A 29 2.82 5.36 -29.93
C SER A 29 4.05 5.22 -29.03
N ALA A 30 5.26 5.26 -29.62
CA ALA A 30 6.50 5.20 -28.86
C ALA A 30 6.60 6.29 -27.76
N ARG A 31 6.06 7.48 -28.03
CA ARG A 31 6.00 8.59 -27.08
C ARG A 31 5.08 8.28 -25.89
N GLU A 32 3.92 7.68 -26.16
CA GLU A 32 2.98 7.26 -25.12
C GLU A 32 3.58 6.14 -24.26
N VAL A 33 4.17 5.12 -24.88
CA VAL A 33 4.85 4.03 -24.16
C VAL A 33 5.90 4.57 -23.20
N THR A 34 6.79 5.44 -23.69
CA THR A 34 7.87 6.01 -22.88
C THR A 34 7.32 6.82 -21.70
N SER A 35 6.27 7.61 -21.93
CA SER A 35 5.68 8.49 -20.92
C SER A 35 4.90 7.71 -19.87
N LEU A 36 4.10 6.72 -20.29
CA LEU A 36 3.31 5.87 -19.41
C LEU A 36 4.20 4.94 -18.59
N TRP A 37 5.27 4.40 -19.17
CA TRP A 37 6.20 3.52 -18.49
C TRP A 37 6.86 4.17 -17.27
N GLY A 38 7.41 5.38 -17.44
CA GLY A 38 8.05 6.12 -16.35
C GLY A 38 7.06 6.46 -15.23
N ARG A 39 5.86 6.91 -15.60
CA ARG A 39 4.79 7.24 -14.68
C ARG A 39 4.37 6.03 -13.85
N ASP A 40 4.08 4.90 -14.49
CA ASP A 40 3.62 3.69 -13.80
C ASP A 40 4.65 3.16 -12.81
N ARG A 41 5.93 3.13 -13.20
CA ARG A 41 6.99 2.65 -12.30
C ARG A 41 7.16 3.54 -11.06
N ILE A 42 7.03 4.85 -11.20
CA ILE A 42 7.07 5.78 -10.06
C ILE A 42 5.82 5.58 -9.20
N THR A 43 4.64 5.51 -9.81
CA THR A 43 3.37 5.33 -9.10
C THR A 43 3.35 4.02 -8.29
N ILE A 44 3.79 2.90 -8.87
CA ILE A 44 3.88 1.60 -8.16
C ILE A 44 4.83 1.72 -6.97
N ARG A 45 6.03 2.27 -7.15
CA ARG A 45 7.02 2.42 -6.07
C ARG A 45 6.47 3.26 -4.92
N VAL A 46 5.86 4.40 -5.23
CA VAL A 46 5.28 5.29 -4.21
C VAL A 46 4.12 4.61 -3.49
N CYS A 47 3.27 3.89 -4.22
CA CYS A 47 2.16 3.13 -3.65
C CYS A 47 2.68 2.06 -2.67
N ASP A 48 3.67 1.26 -3.08
CA ASP A 48 4.22 0.20 -2.24
C ASP A 48 4.93 0.76 -1.02
N THR A 49 5.70 1.84 -1.15
CA THR A 49 6.32 2.49 0.02
C THR A 49 5.27 2.90 1.04
N ARG A 50 4.18 3.55 0.60
CA ARG A 50 3.08 3.95 1.50
C ARG A 50 2.39 2.75 2.13
N ARG A 51 2.12 1.71 1.35
CA ARG A 51 1.50 0.48 1.83
C ARG A 51 2.35 -0.20 2.90
N LEU A 52 3.65 -0.38 2.64
CA LEU A 52 4.58 -1.01 3.57
C LEU A 52 4.66 -0.23 4.89
N LEU A 53 4.82 1.09 4.82
CA LEU A 53 4.86 1.94 6.01
C LEU A 53 3.55 1.90 6.82
N ALA A 54 2.40 1.90 6.14
CA ALA A 54 1.11 1.84 6.81
C ALA A 54 0.86 0.50 7.50
N VAL A 55 1.21 -0.61 6.84
CA VAL A 55 1.10 -1.96 7.40
C VAL A 55 2.04 -2.13 8.60
N ASP A 56 3.29 -1.69 8.47
CA ASP A 56 4.28 -1.75 9.55
C ASP A 56 3.86 -0.93 10.78
N ALA A 57 3.35 0.29 10.55
CA ALA A 57 2.81 1.12 11.62
C ALA A 57 1.60 0.47 12.31
N ALA A 58 0.71 -0.17 11.55
CA ALA A 58 -0.45 -0.85 12.09
C ALA A 58 -0.07 -2.11 12.89
N ASP A 59 0.87 -2.91 12.40
CA ASP A 59 1.39 -4.08 13.10
C ASP A 59 2.10 -3.67 14.41
N THR A 60 2.90 -2.60 14.35
CA THR A 60 3.56 -2.03 15.54
C THR A 60 2.56 -1.47 16.54
N ALA A 61 1.52 -0.77 16.09
CA ALA A 61 0.46 -0.22 16.94
C ALA A 61 -0.48 -1.29 17.53
N ALA A 62 -0.56 -2.47 16.92
CA ALA A 62 -1.24 -3.62 17.49
C ALA A 62 -0.43 -4.29 18.62
N SER A 63 0.89 -4.16 18.59
CA SER A 63 1.80 -4.77 19.55
C SER A 63 1.99 -4.12 20.95
N PRO A 64 1.60 -2.86 21.29
CA PRO A 64 1.96 -2.26 22.58
C PRO A 64 0.93 -2.46 23.71
N LEU A 65 -0.20 -3.13 23.46
CA LEU A 65 -1.26 -3.31 24.46
C LEU A 65 -1.24 -4.69 25.14
N ALA A 66 -0.41 -5.62 24.67
CA ALA A 66 -0.32 -6.97 25.21
C ALA A 66 0.68 -7.13 26.38
N ASP A 67 1.53 -6.12 26.64
CA ASP A 67 2.69 -6.27 27.53
C ASP A 67 2.80 -5.18 28.62
N ARG A 68 1.67 -4.73 29.16
CA ARG A 68 1.65 -3.80 30.31
C ARG A 68 1.30 -4.59 31.57
N PRO A 69 2.16 -4.62 32.61
CA PRO A 69 1.87 -5.33 33.86
C PRO A 69 0.63 -4.79 34.57
#